data_AF-A0A2V7VZJ3-F1
#
_entry.id   AF-A0A2V7VZJ3-F1
#
_cell.length_a   1.000
_cell.length_b   1.000
_cell.length_c   1.000
_cell.angle_alpha   90.00
_cell.angle_beta   90.00
_cell.angle_gamma   90.00
#
_symmetry.space_group_name_H-M   'P 1'
#
loop_
_entity.id
_entity.type
_entity.pdbx_description
1 polymer ?
#
loop_
_entity_poly.entity_id
_entity_poly.type
_entity_poly.pdbx_seq_one_letter_code
_entity_poly.pdbx_strand_id
1 'polypeptide(L)' 'MRVLIVDDEPLARQRIEDLLAKKDSIDIVGTASNGSEAVELIRRLSPNLVFLDVQMPGMSGLDVVDT' A
#
# COMPACT_ATOMS: atom_id res chain seq x y z
N MET A 1 -7.63 2.63 -12.26
CA MET A 1 -6.42 1.88 -11.87
C MET A 1 -6.46 1.67 -10.38
N ARG A 2 -6.38 0.42 -9.91
CA ARG A 2 -6.57 0.05 -8.51
C ARG A 2 -5.24 0.11 -7.76
N VAL A 3 -5.19 0.88 -6.69
CA VAL A 3 -3.95 1.18 -5.95
C VAL A 3 -4.09 0.75 -4.49
N LEU A 4 -3.05 0.11 -3.97
CA LEU A 4 -2.89 -0.19 -2.54
C LEU A 4 -1.74 0.67 -1.99
N ILE A 5 -1.90 1.21 -0.78
CA ILE A 5 -0.86 2.01 -0.12
C ILE A 5 -0.42 1.28 1.15
N VAL A 6 0.87 1.04 1.30
CA VAL A 6 1.48 0.27 2.40
C VAL A 6 2.64 1.08 2.96
N ASP A 7 2.48 1.54 4.19
CA ASP A 7 3.46 2.37 4.91
C ASP A 7 3.09 2.30 6.39
N ASP A 8 4.03 2.20 7.32
CA ASP A 8 3.72 2.13 8.75
C ASP A 8 3.40 3.52 9.34
N GLU A 9 3.82 4.60 8.68
CA GLU A 9 3.56 5.98 9.10
C GLU A 9 2.22 6.51 8.57
N PRO A 10 1.24 6.81 9.46
CA PRO A 10 -0.09 7.26 9.02
C PRO A 10 -0.08 8.56 8.21
N LEU A 11 0.84 9.48 8.51
CA LEU A 11 0.97 10.76 7.81
C LEU A 11 1.50 10.58 6.37
N ALA A 12 2.39 9.62 6.16
CA ALA A 12 2.88 9.27 4.83
C ALA A 12 1.75 8.67 3.97
N ARG A 13 0.96 7.74 4.53
CA ARG A 13 -0.23 7.20 3.84
C ARG A 13 -1.21 8.30 3.44
N GLN A 14 -1.61 9.15 4.39
CA GLN A 14 -2.55 10.26 4.12
C GLN A 14 -2.02 11.18 3.02
N ARG A 15 -0.72 11.50 3.03
CA ARG A 15 -0.12 12.33 2.00
C ARG A 15 -0.22 11.69 0.60
N ILE A 16 -0.02 10.38 0.49
CA ILE A 16 -0.17 9.67 -0.78
C ILE A 16 -1.65 9.68 -1.21
N GLU A 17 -2.58 9.38 -0.29
CA GLU A 17 -4.02 9.45 -0.56
C GLU A 17 -4.44 10.82 -1.10
N ASP A 18 -4.03 11.91 -0.45
CA ASP A 18 -4.36 13.29 -0.86
C ASP A 18 -3.80 13.65 -2.25
N LEU A 19 -2.63 13.12 -2.61
CA LEU A 19 -2.02 13.32 -3.92
C LEU A 19 -2.77 12.53 -5.00
N LEU A 20 -3.22 11.32 -4.69
CA LEU A 20 -3.93 10.44 -5.61
C LEU A 20 -5.42 10.80 -5.73
N ALA A 21 -6.04 11.36 -4.70
CA ALA A 21 -7.45 11.78 -4.69
C ALA A 21 -7.79 12.80 -5.78
N LYS A 22 -6.80 13.52 -6.32
CA LYS A 22 -6.94 14.47 -7.43
C LYS A 22 -6.97 13.80 -8.81
N LYS A 23 -6.96 12.47 -8.88
CA LYS A 23 -6.88 11.70 -10.12
C LYS A 23 -8.09 10.77 -10.23
N ASP A 24 -9.06 11.15 -11.06
CA ASP A 24 -10.29 10.37 -11.29
C ASP A 24 -10.04 8.95 -11.85
N SER A 25 -8.87 8.72 -12.45
CA SER A 25 -8.47 7.42 -12.97
C SER A 25 -7.93 6.45 -11.91
N ILE A 26 -7.81 6.87 -10.65
CA ILE A 26 -7.20 6.11 -9.56
C ILE A 26 -8.26 5.75 -8.53
N ASP A 27 -8.30 4.48 -8.16
CA ASP A 27 -9.17 3.93 -7.12
C ASP A 27 -8.28 3.33 -6.04
N ILE A 28 -8.28 3.92 -4.84
CA ILE A 28 -7.51 3.43 -3.70
C ILE A 28 -8.33 2.32 -3.05
N VAL A 29 -7.93 1.08 -3.26
CA VAL A 29 -8.72 -0.10 -2.87
C VAL A 29 -8.45 -0.55 -1.44
N GLY A 30 -7.44 0.00 -0.78
CA GLY A 30 -7.10 -0.29 0.60
C GLY A 30 -5.81 0.37 1.04
N THR A 31 -5.54 0.25 2.34
CA THR A 31 -4.28 0.65 2.96
C THR A 31 -3.81 -0.42 3.92
N ALA A 32 -2.49 -0.50 4.14
CA ALA A 32 -1.87 -1.39 5.11
C ALA A 32 -0.79 -0.66 5.92
N SER A 33 -0.54 -1.15 7.12
CA SER A 33 0.45 -0.58 8.06
C SER A 33 1.67 -1.46 8.30
N ASN A 34 1.69 -2.66 7.72
CA ASN A 34 2.76 -3.64 7.88
C ASN A 34 2.73 -4.65 6.71
N GLY A 35 3.83 -5.40 6.54
CA GLY A 35 3.98 -6.35 5.43
C GLY A 35 2.97 -7.51 5.44
N SER A 36 2.59 -8.04 6.60
CA SER A 36 1.63 -9.15 6.68
C SER A 36 0.25 -8.73 6.15
N GLU A 37 -0.25 -7.59 6.62
CA GLU A 37 -1.51 -7.00 6.14
C GLU A 37 -1.43 -6.67 4.65
N ALA A 38 -0.28 -6.18 4.18
CA ALA A 38 -0.04 -5.91 2.76
C ALA A 38 -0.18 -7.17 1.90
N VAL A 39 0.45 -8.28 2.26
CA VAL A 39 0.35 -9.56 1.52
C VAL A 39 -1.09 -10.04 1.44
N GLU A 40 -1.82 -9.99 2.56
CA GLU A 40 -3.24 -10.37 2.59
C GLU A 40 -4.09 -9.49 1.67
N LEU A 41 -3.89 -8.17 1.71
CA LEU A 41 -4.61 -7.21 0.88
C LEU A 41 -4.25 -7.35 -0.60
N ILE A 42 -2.99 -7.58 -0.95
CA ILE A 42 -2.56 -7.80 -2.33
C ILE A 42 -3.27 -9.02 -2.90
N ARG A 43 -3.28 -10.14 -2.17
CA ARG A 43 -3.94 -11.38 -2.60
C ARG A 43 -5.46 -11.22 -2.72
N ARG A 44 -6.09 -10.52 -1.76
CA ARG A 44 -7.55 -10.34 -1.72
C ARG A 44 -8.05 -9.32 -2.76
N LEU A 45 -7.32 -8.22 -2.93
CA LEU A 45 -7.77 -7.08 -3.72
C LEU A 45 -7.20 -7.10 -5.13
N SER A 46 -6.10 -7.79 -5.39
CA SER A 46 -5.41 -7.81 -6.69
C SER A 46 -5.22 -6.39 -7.27
N PRO A 47 -4.50 -5.50 -6.57
CA PRO A 47 -4.26 -4.13 -7.03
C PRO A 47 -3.39 -4.13 -8.30
N ASN A 48 -3.47 -3.05 -9.09
CA ASN A 48 -2.61 -2.85 -10.26
C ASN A 48 -1.26 -2.21 -9.91
N LEU A 49 -1.22 -1.46 -8.81
CA LEU A 49 -0.05 -0.76 -8.31
C LEU A 49 -0.06 -0.76 -6.78
N VAL A 50 1.10 -0.94 -6.17
CA VAL A 50 1.28 -0.88 -4.72
C VAL A 50 2.34 0.19 -4.42
N PHE A 51 1.99 1.18 -3.59
CA PHE A 51 2.97 2.03 -2.92
C PHE A 51 3.41 1.27 -1.67
N LEU A 52 4.70 0.98 -1.55
CA LEU A 52 5.23 0.10 -0.52
C LEU A 52 6.45 0.74 0.12
N ASP A 53 6.35 1.03 1.42
CA ASP A 53 7.51 1.41 2.21
C ASP A 53 8.46 0.21 2.40
N VAL A 54 9.75 0.51 2.40
CA VAL A 54 10.80 -0.51 2.55
C VAL A 54 11.00 -0.87 4.02
N GLN A 55 10.92 0.11 4.92
CA GLN A 55 11.31 -0.04 6.32
C GLN A 55 10.10 -0.09 7.25
N MET A 56 9.42 -1.24 7.26
CA MET A 56 8.31 -1.48 8.20
C MET A 56 8.71 -2.42 9.35
N PRO A 57 8.11 -2.27 10.55
CA PRO A 57 8.30 -3.22 11.64
C PRO A 57 7.85 -4.65 11.28
N GLY A 58 8.65 -5.64 11.67
CA GLY A 58 8.36 -7.06 11.44
C GLY A 58 8.75 -7.52 10.05
N MET A 59 7.85 -7.33 9.08
CA MET A 59 8.05 -7.73 7.67
C MET A 59 8.32 -6.48 6.83
N SER A 60 9.50 -6.43 6.20
CA SER A 60 9.92 -5.29 5.38
C SER A 60 9.18 -5.28 4.04
N GLY A 61 9.22 -4.14 3.33
CA GLY A 61 8.66 -4.06 1.98
C GLY A 61 9.35 -5.00 0.99
N LEU A 62 10.62 -5.32 1.19
CA LEU A 62 11.33 -6.28 0.33
C LEU A 62 10.80 -7.70 0.54
N ASP A 63 10.55 -8.09 1.79
CA ASP A 63 9.97 -9.40 2.11
C ASP A 63 8.58 -9.59 1.46
N VAL A 64 7.80 -8.51 1.33
CA VAL A 64 6.48 -8.52 0.65
C VAL A 64 6.61 -8.81 -0.84
N VAL A 65 7.68 -8.33 -1.49
CA VAL A 65 7.92 -8.57 -2.93
C VAL A 65 8.41 -10.00 -3.19
N ASP A 66 9.14 -10.58 -2.24
CA ASP A 66 9.68 -11.94 -2.35
C ASP A 66 8.64 -13.06 -2.01
N THR A 67 7.39 -12.69 -1.71
CA THR A 67 6.29 -13.61 -1.29
C THR A 67 5.24 -13.87 -2.37
#